data_AF-A0A7J8FSJ2-F1
#
_entry.id   AF-A0A7J8FSJ2-F1
#
_cell.length_a   1.000
_cell.length_b   1.000
_cell.length_c   1.000
_cell.angle_alpha   90.00
_cell.angle_beta   90.00
_cell.angle_gamma   90.00
#
_symmetry.space_group_name_H-M   'P 1'
#
loop_
_entity.id
_entity.type
_entity.pdbx_description
1 polymer ?
#
loop_
_entity_poly.entity_id
_entity_poly.type
_entity_poly.pdbx_seq_one_letter_code
_entity_poly.pdbx_strand_id
1 'polypeptide(L)'
;MTQLQIALIFGPRILDYVFNLCEGNIDFLERLSDKLLLKIISYLDLEDVARLSQTSRRFSKLCRSDRLWELIVESACDVTPDLRALAKEMGWRQMFFTSKLQLQRQIRKRKQRQESQDDGYF
;
A
#
# COMPACT_ATOMS: atom_id res chain seq x y z
N MET A 1 37.00 -13.62 11.92
CA MET A 1 36.86 -13.24 10.50
C MET A 1 37.28 -11.79 10.38
N THR A 2 38.29 -11.46 9.57
CA THR A 2 38.82 -10.09 9.46
C THR A 2 38.00 -9.25 8.46
N GLN A 3 38.05 -7.92 8.54
CA GLN A 3 37.40 -7.02 7.58
C GLN A 3 37.79 -7.35 6.13
N LEU A 4 39.06 -7.70 5.91
CA LEU A 4 39.58 -8.14 4.61
C LEU A 4 38.89 -9.42 4.11
N GLN A 5 38.68 -10.41 4.98
CA GLN A 5 37.99 -11.66 4.61
C GLN A 5 36.52 -11.42 4.25
N ILE A 6 35.83 -10.51 4.95
CA ILE A 6 34.43 -10.18 4.66
C ILE A 6 34.33 -9.51 3.28
N ALA A 7 35.19 -8.54 2.99
CA ALA A 7 35.23 -7.86 1.70
C ALA A 7 35.51 -8.82 0.54
N LEU A 8 36.45 -9.76 0.75
CA LEU A 8 36.94 -10.66 -0.30
C LEU A 8 35.97 -11.81 -0.60
N ILE A 9 35.24 -12.28 0.42
CA ILE A 9 34.26 -13.38 0.28
C ILE A 9 32.87 -12.86 -0.10
N PHE A 10 32.39 -11.80 0.57
CA PHE A 10 31.02 -11.31 0.45
C PHE A 10 30.88 -10.02 -0.36
N GLY A 11 32.01 -9.40 -0.73
CA GLY A 11 32.05 -8.16 -1.48
C GLY A 11 31.95 -6.90 -0.61
N PRO A 12 32.32 -5.73 -1.18
CA PRO A 12 32.38 -4.46 -0.45
C PRO A 12 31.02 -4.01 0.08
N ARG A 13 29.92 -4.31 -0.63
CA ARG A 13 28.56 -3.95 -0.18
C ARG A 13 28.17 -4.59 1.15
N ILE A 14 28.60 -5.85 1.37
CA ILE A 14 28.32 -6.55 2.62
C ILE A 14 29.22 -6.01 3.74
N LEU A 15 30.46 -5.64 3.41
CA LEU A 15 31.33 -4.96 4.37
C LEU A 15 30.72 -3.63 4.83
N ASP A 16 30.26 -2.78 3.90
CA ASP A 16 29.59 -1.50 4.22
C ASP A 16 28.31 -1.71 5.03
N TYR A 17 27.52 -2.75 4.69
CA TYR A 17 26.34 -3.11 5.47
C TYR A 17 26.67 -3.47 6.92
N VAL A 18 27.73 -4.26 7.13
CA VAL A 18 28.18 -4.65 8.48
C VAL A 18 28.69 -3.44 9.26
N PHE A 19 29.44 -2.53 8.62
CA PHE A 19 29.88 -1.29 9.26
C PHE A 19 28.70 -0.41 9.67
N ASN A 20 27.75 -0.16 8.77
CA ASN A 20 26.53 0.58 9.08
C ASN A 20 25.79 -0.04 10.28
N LEU A 21 25.69 -1.37 10.33
CA LEU A 21 25.07 -2.06 11.46
C LEU A 21 25.84 -1.85 12.78
N CYS A 22 27.16 -1.92 12.76
CA CYS A 22 28.02 -1.68 13.93
C CYS A 22 27.98 -0.22 14.41
N GLU A 23 27.80 0.73 13.49
CA GLU A 23 27.67 2.17 13.78
C GLU A 23 26.26 2.57 14.21
N GLY A 24 25.30 1.63 14.23
CA GLY A 24 23.91 1.87 14.60
C GLY A 24 23.03 2.40 13.46
N ASN A 25 23.54 2.45 12.24
CA ASN A 25 22.78 2.77 11.02
C ASN A 25 21.99 1.54 10.55
N ILE A 26 20.85 1.29 11.21
CA ILE A 26 20.02 0.11 10.98
C ILE A 26 18.86 0.42 10.02
N ASP A 27 18.74 -0.36 8.94
CA ASP A 27 17.57 -0.36 8.06
C ASP A 27 16.37 -1.04 8.74
N PHE A 28 15.77 -0.37 9.73
CA PHE A 28 14.69 -0.93 10.54
C PHE A 28 13.50 -1.39 9.66
N LEU A 29 13.14 -0.58 8.66
CA LEU A 29 11.98 -0.87 7.81
C LEU A 29 12.17 -2.15 6.97
N GLU A 30 13.39 -2.40 6.46
CA GLU A 30 13.69 -3.64 5.73
C GLU A 30 13.74 -4.87 6.64
N ARG A 31 14.00 -4.68 7.95
CA ARG A 31 14.10 -5.78 8.92
C ARG A 31 12.76 -6.17 9.55
N LEU A 32 11.75 -5.31 9.48
CA LEU A 32 10.42 -5.62 10.01
C LEU A 32 9.78 -6.80 9.28
N SER A 33 8.94 -7.56 9.98
CA SER A 33 8.14 -8.61 9.35
C SER A 33 7.06 -8.00 8.45
N ASP A 34 6.64 -8.75 7.43
CA ASP A 34 5.56 -8.31 6.53
C ASP A 34 4.27 -7.98 7.30
N LYS A 35 3.98 -8.70 8.40
CA LYS A 35 2.83 -8.42 9.27
C LYS A 35 2.89 -7.02 9.89
N LEU A 36 4.06 -6.61 10.39
CA LEU A 36 4.25 -5.28 10.98
C LEU A 36 4.24 -4.21 9.90
N LEU A 37 4.89 -4.47 8.76
CA LEU A 37 4.88 -3.55 7.63
C LEU A 37 3.46 -3.31 7.11
N LEU A 38 2.64 -4.35 6.93
CA LEU A 38 1.25 -4.20 6.51
C LEU A 38 0.46 -3.31 7.50
N LYS A 39 0.71 -3.46 8.80
CA LYS A 39 0.07 -2.60 9.82
C LYS A 39 0.54 -1.15 9.71
N ILE A 40 1.83 -0.89 9.53
CA ILE A 40 2.36 0.46 9.33
C ILE A 40 1.79 1.08 8.06
N ILE A 41 1.82 0.35 6.94
CA ILE A 41 1.32 0.81 5.64
C ILE A 41 -0.18 1.12 5.71
N SER A 42 -0.96 0.40 6.51
CA SER A 42 -2.41 0.65 6.67
C SER A 42 -2.76 2.00 7.31
N TYR A 43 -1.79 2.71 7.89
CA TYR A 43 -1.97 4.07 8.40
C TYR A 43 -1.66 5.16 7.36
N LEU A 44 -1.09 4.80 6.21
CA LEU A 44 -0.76 5.75 5.16
C LEU A 44 -2.01 6.08 4.34
N ASP A 45 -2.05 7.30 3.82
CA ASP A 45 -3.05 7.65 2.81
C ASP A 45 -2.78 6.91 1.49
N LEU A 46 -3.75 6.93 0.58
CA LEU A 46 -3.64 6.20 -0.68
C LEU A 46 -2.52 6.71 -1.59
N GLU A 47 -2.17 7.99 -1.47
CA GLU A 47 -1.10 8.59 -2.28
C GLU A 47 0.26 8.12 -1.81
N ASP A 48 0.47 8.10 -0.50
CA ASP A 48 1.68 7.60 0.13
C ASP A 48 1.83 6.08 -0.04
N VAL A 49 0.74 5.31 0.01
CA VAL A 49 0.78 3.88 -0.39
C VAL A 49 1.24 3.73 -1.85
N ALA A 50 0.75 4.59 -2.76
CA ALA A 50 1.15 4.54 -4.17
C ALA A 50 2.63 4.91 -4.36
N ARG A 51 3.13 5.94 -3.67
CA ARG A 51 4.55 6.33 -3.67
C ARG A 51 5.43 5.24 -3.07
N LEU A 52 5.06 4.68 -1.92
CA LEU A 52 5.80 3.61 -1.25
C LEU A 52 5.90 2.35 -2.13
N SER A 53 4.86 2.04 -2.91
CA SER A 53 4.88 0.89 -3.82
C SER A 53 5.95 0.97 -4.93
N GLN A 54 6.54 2.15 -5.14
CA GLN A 54 7.54 2.43 -6.18
C GLN A 54 8.98 2.42 -5.64
N THR A 55 9.19 2.30 -4.33
CA THR A 55 10.53 2.37 -3.73
C THR A 55 11.30 1.06 -3.79
N SER A 56 10.61 -0.08 -3.64
CA SER A 56 11.24 -1.39 -3.68
C SER A 56 10.30 -2.49 -4.18
N ARG A 57 10.85 -3.60 -4.66
CA ARG A 57 10.07 -4.77 -5.07
C ARG A 57 9.24 -5.35 -3.92
N ARG A 58 9.75 -5.29 -2.69
CA ARG A 58 9.05 -5.78 -1.50
C ARG A 58 7.84 -4.91 -1.19
N PHE A 59 8.00 -3.58 -1.16
CA PHE A 59 6.88 -2.67 -0.96
C PHE A 59 5.88 -2.71 -2.10
N SER A 60 6.33 -2.89 -3.34
CA SER A 60 5.44 -3.10 -4.48
C SER A 60 4.51 -4.30 -4.28
N LYS A 61 5.04 -5.42 -3.75
CA LYS A 61 4.24 -6.61 -3.43
C LYS A 61 3.29 -6.36 -2.25
N LEU A 62 3.77 -5.77 -1.15
CA LEU A 62 2.96 -5.50 0.04
C LEU A 62 1.82 -4.53 -0.26
N CYS A 63 2.09 -3.43 -0.97
CA CYS A 63 1.09 -2.42 -1.34
C CYS A 63 0.01 -2.96 -2.31
N ARG A 64 0.30 -4.04 -3.03
CA ARG A 64 -0.64 -4.71 -3.95
C ARG A 64 -1.37 -5.89 -3.33
N SER A 65 -0.99 -6.30 -2.11
CA SER A 65 -1.54 -7.49 -1.45
C SER A 65 -2.95 -7.24 -0.94
N ASP A 66 -3.85 -8.22 -1.12
CA ASP A 66 -5.23 -8.11 -0.64
C ASP A 66 -5.31 -7.92 0.88
N ARG A 67 -4.35 -8.47 1.63
CA ARG A 67 -4.31 -8.30 3.07
C ARG A 67 -4.14 -6.85 3.50
N LEU A 68 -3.39 -6.05 2.74
CA LEU A 68 -3.30 -4.61 3.03
C LEU A 68 -4.65 -3.93 2.83
N TRP A 69 -5.31 -4.22 1.71
CA TRP A 69 -6.58 -3.60 1.35
C TRP A 69 -7.71 -4.03 2.30
N GLU A 70 -7.67 -5.26 2.81
CA GLU A 70 -8.53 -5.71 3.91
C GLU A 70 -8.36 -4.83 5.15
N LEU A 71 -7.12 -4.61 5.59
CA LEU A 71 -6.83 -3.78 6.77
C LEU A 71 -7.28 -2.32 6.59
N ILE A 72 -7.16 -1.77 5.37
CA ILE A 72 -7.60 -0.41 5.04
C ILE A 72 -9.14 -0.32 5.06
N VAL A 73 -9.85 -1.35 4.59
CA VAL A 73 -11.32 -1.37 4.63
C VAL A 73 -11.82 -1.56 6.06
N GLU A 74 -11.25 -2.51 6.81
CA GLU A 74 -11.60 -2.78 8.21
C GLU A 74 -11.34 -1.59 9.13
N SER A 75 -10.37 -0.73 8.81
CA SER A 75 -10.12 0.50 9.58
C SER A 75 -11.08 1.64 9.22
N ALA A 76 -11.70 1.59 8.04
CA ALA A 76 -12.56 2.65 7.53
C ALA A 76 -14.06 2.37 7.75
N CYS A 77 -14.48 1.11 7.80
CA CYS A 77 -15.88 0.74 8.01
C CYS A 77 -16.06 -0.66 8.62
N ASP A 78 -17.25 -0.88 9.19
CA ASP A 78 -17.66 -2.20 9.65
C ASP A 78 -17.87 -3.15 8.47
N VAL A 79 -17.10 -4.24 8.45
CA VAL A 79 -17.17 -5.25 7.39
C VAL A 79 -18.35 -6.19 7.63
N THR A 80 -19.39 -6.06 6.80
CA THR A 80 -20.55 -6.95 6.80
C THR A 80 -20.21 -8.34 6.22
N PRO A 81 -20.97 -9.40 6.56
CA PRO A 81 -20.77 -10.73 5.99
C PRO A 81 -20.83 -10.75 4.46
N ASP A 82 -21.76 -10.01 3.86
CA ASP A 82 -21.91 -9.89 2.41
C ASP A 82 -20.71 -9.21 1.76
N LEU A 83 -20.18 -8.16 2.40
CA LEU A 83 -18.96 -7.49 1.94
C LEU A 83 -17.77 -8.46 1.97
N ARG A 84 -17.63 -9.24 3.03
CA ARG A 84 -16.57 -10.25 3.16
C ARG A 84 -16.72 -11.40 2.16
N ALA A 85 -17.96 -11.82 1.87
CA ALA A 85 -18.23 -12.82 0.83
C ALA A 85 -17.81 -12.31 -0.55
N LEU A 86 -18.20 -11.07 -0.88
CA LEU A 86 -17.80 -10.42 -2.13
C LEU A 86 -16.28 -10.25 -2.23
N ALA A 87 -15.61 -9.86 -1.14
CA ALA A 87 -14.15 -9.78 -1.09
C ALA A 87 -13.48 -11.11 -1.39
N LYS A 88 -14.06 -12.22 -0.91
CA LYS A 88 -13.53 -13.56 -1.13
C LYS A 88 -13.59 -13.98 -2.59
N GLU A 89 -14.57 -13.48 -3.34
CA GLU A 89 -14.74 -13.77 -4.76
C GLU A 89 -13.82 -12.93 -5.66
N MET A 90 -13.68 -11.64 -5.37
CA MET A 90 -12.99 -10.70 -6.28
C MET A 90 -11.66 -10.11 -5.75
N GLY A 91 -11.39 -10.23 -4.46
CA GLY A 91 -10.26 -9.62 -3.77
C GLY A 91 -10.57 -8.23 -3.20
N TRP A 92 -10.02 -7.94 -2.02
CA TRP A 92 -10.21 -6.67 -1.30
C TRP A 92 -9.73 -5.47 -2.10
N ARG A 93 -8.57 -5.59 -2.76
CA ARG A 93 -8.02 -4.51 -3.57
C ARG A 93 -8.96 -4.16 -4.72
N GLN A 94 -9.41 -5.17 -5.45
CA GLN A 94 -10.28 -4.99 -6.60
C GLN A 94 -11.62 -4.38 -6.17
N MET A 95 -12.20 -4.87 -5.07
CA MET A 95 -13.44 -4.34 -4.51
C MET A 95 -13.32 -2.87 -4.09
N PHE A 96 -12.19 -2.48 -3.49
CA PHE A 96 -11.94 -1.08 -3.11
C PHE A 96 -11.96 -0.16 -4.35
N PHE A 97 -11.25 -0.54 -5.41
CA PHE A 97 -11.19 0.26 -6.63
C PHE A 97 -12.52 0.25 -7.39
N THR A 98 -13.26 -0.86 -7.45
CA THR A 98 -14.60 -0.88 -8.07
C THR A 98 -15.56 0.02 -7.31
N SER A 99 -15.56 0.01 -5.97
CA SER A 99 -16.42 0.85 -5.14
C SER A 99 -16.11 2.35 -5.32
N LYS A 100 -14.82 2.72 -5.32
CA LYS A 100 -14.40 4.12 -5.58
C LYS A 100 -14.76 4.57 -6.99
N LEU A 101 -14.58 3.72 -8.00
CA LEU A 101 -14.95 4.01 -9.39
C LEU A 101 -16.47 4.13 -9.56
N GLN A 102 -17.24 3.29 -8.88
CA GLN A 102 -18.71 3.38 -8.86
C GLN A 102 -19.18 4.70 -8.24
N LEU A 103 -18.61 5.10 -7.10
CA LEU A 103 -18.90 6.38 -6.45
C LEU A 103 -18.51 7.58 -7.33
N GLN A 104 -17.32 7.56 -7.94
CA GLN A 104 -16.91 8.62 -8.88
C GLN A 104 -17.82 8.71 -10.10
N ARG A 105 -18.27 7.57 -10.65
CA ARG A 105 -19.24 7.55 -11.75
C ARG A 105 -20.57 8.18 -11.35
N GLN A 106 -21.06 7.90 -10.13
CA GLN A 106 -22.29 8.50 -9.61
C GLN A 106 -22.13 10.02 -9.39
N ILE A 107 -21.01 10.47 -8.84
CA ILE A 107 -20.71 11.90 -8.64
C ILE A 107 -20.68 12.64 -9.99
N ARG A 108 -20.00 12.08 -11.02
CA ARG A 108 -19.97 12.66 -12.37
C ARG A 108 -21.37 12.75 -12.99
N LYS A 109 -22.18 11.71 -12.86
CA LYS A 109 -23.59 11.73 -13.33
C LYS A 109 -24.43 12.79 -12.63
N ARG A 110 -24.19 13.05 -11.33
CA ARG A 110 -24.89 14.11 -10.60
C ARG A 110 -24.46 15.51 -11.05
N LYS A 111 -23.15 15.75 -11.23
CA LYS A 111 -22.64 17.03 -11.77
C LYS A 111 -23.22 17.35 -13.15
N GLN A 112 -23.22 16.37 -14.06
CA GLN A 112 -23.80 16.54 -15.41
C GLN A 112 -25.31 16.85 -15.36
N ARG A 113 -26.06 16.24 -14.44
CA ARG A 113 -27.50 16.54 -14.27
C ARG A 113 -27.75 17.94 -13.71
N GLN A 114 -26.85 18.45 -12.87
CA GLN A 114 -26.93 19.81 -12.32
C GLN A 114 -26.56 20.86 -13.39
N GLU A 115 -25.53 20.62 -14.19
CA GLU A 115 -25.14 21.48 -15.32
C GLU A 115 -26.27 21.59 -16.37
N SER A 116 -26.94 20.47 -16.70
CA SER A 116 -28.10 20.50 -17.63
C SER A 116 -29.36 21.19 -17.07
N GLN A 117 -29.43 21.45 -15.76
CA GLN A 117 -30.55 22.19 -15.16
C GLN A 117 -30.29 23.70 -15.10
N ASP A 118 -29.03 24.14 -15.08
CA ASP A 118 -28.63 25.56 -15.09
C ASP A 118 -28.72 26.17 -16.51
N ASP A 119 -28.50 25.39 -17.55
CA ASP A 119 -28.59 25.83 -18.96
C ASP A 119 -30.04 25.98 -19.48
N GLY A 120 -31.05 25.63 -18.67
CA GLY A 120 -32.47 25.68 -19.03
C GLY A 120 -33.20 26.98 -18.65
N TYR A 121 -32.48 27.97 -18.10
CA TYR A 121 -33.04 29.25 -17.62
C TYR A 121 -32.55 30.48 -18.40
N PHE A 122 -32.07 30.31 -19.64
CA PHE A 122 -31.80 31.41 -20.58
C PHE A 122 -32.67 31.30 -21.84
#